data_AF-A0A8T3N1W2-F1
#
_entry.id   AF-A0A8T3N1W2-F1
#
_cell.length_a   1.000
_cell.length_b   1.000
_cell.length_c   1.000
_cell.angle_alpha   90.00
_cell.angle_beta   90.00
_cell.angle_gamma   90.00
#
_symmetry.space_group_name_H-M   'P 1'
#
loop_
_entity.id
_entity.type
_entity.pdbx_description
1 polymer ?
#
loop_
_entity_poly.entity_id
_entity_poly.type
_entity_poly.pdbx_seq_one_letter_code
_entity_poly.pdbx_strand_id
1 'polypeptide(L)'
;MGAWRITCKRAYLFDFSNVGPLDVRRAQTVPTATGSVYVIDSGAGTDARGALFQVEAASGVRTLISDFGDLSQGRLGMNPVSVIVSPNGQLLVADLDAGADFRGAIFEVDATNGRRTLLSDFNDSSKGPLGEDPVNLILDANGRILAADLNGGTG
;
A
#
# COMPACT_ATOMS: atom_id res chain seq x y z
N MET A 1 36.85 7.60 -13.66
CA MET A 1 36.35 7.52 -12.27
C MET A 1 35.14 8.43 -12.18
N GLY A 2 33.96 7.88 -12.45
CA GLY A 2 32.72 8.66 -12.58
C GLY A 2 32.02 8.78 -11.24
N ALA A 3 31.95 10.00 -10.71
CA ALA A 3 31.14 10.33 -9.54
C ALA A 3 29.71 10.60 -10.02
N TRP A 4 28.77 9.72 -9.68
CA TRP A 4 27.35 9.97 -9.91
C TRP A 4 26.82 10.89 -8.80
N ARG A 5 26.65 12.15 -9.16
CA ARG A 5 26.07 13.20 -8.33
C ARG A 5 24.57 13.20 -8.59
N ILE A 6 23.77 12.56 -7.73
CA ILE A 6 22.31 12.73 -7.77
C ILE A 6 22.03 14.13 -7.24
N THR A 7 21.93 15.08 -8.17
CA THR A 7 21.47 16.43 -7.87
C THR A 7 19.96 16.37 -7.89
N CYS A 8 19.33 16.27 -6.72
CA CYS A 8 17.88 16.39 -6.60
C CYS A 8 17.49 17.83 -6.94
N LYS A 9 17.18 18.10 -8.21
CA LYS A 9 16.52 19.34 -8.63
C LYS A 9 15.04 19.18 -8.28
N ARG A 10 14.64 19.80 -7.17
CA ARG A 10 13.28 19.90 -6.62
C ARG A 10 12.73 18.59 -6.04
N ALA A 11 12.99 18.40 -4.75
CA ALA A 11 11.96 17.83 -3.89
C ALA A 11 10.87 18.91 -3.73
N TYR A 12 9.63 18.60 -4.11
CA TYR A 12 8.49 19.40 -3.67
C TYR A 12 8.28 19.07 -2.20
N LEU A 13 8.97 19.83 -1.33
CA LEU A 13 8.49 20.04 0.02
C LEU A 13 7.13 20.74 -0.16
N PHE A 14 6.04 20.09 0.21
CA PHE A 14 4.77 20.80 0.30
C PHE A 14 4.99 21.94 1.30
N ASP A 15 4.81 23.16 0.80
CA ASP A 15 4.83 24.39 1.57
C ASP A 15 3.68 24.35 2.59
N PHE A 16 4.04 24.30 3.87
CA PHE A 16 3.11 24.39 4.99
C PHE A 16 2.96 25.82 5.51
N SER A 17 3.19 26.86 4.71
CA SER A 17 3.08 28.26 5.16
C SER A 17 1.66 28.72 5.55
N ASN A 18 0.68 27.81 5.70
CA ASN A 18 -0.63 28.16 6.24
C ASN A 18 -1.21 27.16 7.24
N VAL A 19 -0.39 26.29 7.83
CA VAL A 19 -0.80 25.54 9.03
C VAL A 19 0.14 25.87 10.18
N GLY A 20 -0.45 26.50 11.19
CA GLY A 20 0.20 26.77 12.48
C GLY A 20 0.67 25.50 13.18
N PRO A 21 1.45 25.66 14.26
CA PRO A 21 2.41 24.65 14.67
C PRO A 21 1.76 23.46 15.41
N LEU A 22 2.21 22.26 15.02
CA LEU A 22 2.18 20.98 15.76
C LEU A 22 0.83 20.24 15.84
N ASP A 23 0.62 19.25 14.97
CA ASP A 23 0.13 17.93 15.42
C ASP A 23 0.62 16.81 14.49
N VAL A 24 1.63 16.08 14.96
CA VAL A 24 2.20 14.89 14.31
C VAL A 24 1.36 13.64 14.62
N ARG A 25 0.06 13.64 14.28
CA ARG A 25 -0.76 12.41 14.32
C ARG A 25 -1.89 12.51 13.31
N ARG A 26 -1.84 11.68 12.25
CA ARG A 26 -2.95 10.82 11.79
C ARG A 26 -2.71 10.23 10.40
N ALA A 27 -3.23 9.02 10.23
CA ALA A 27 -3.26 8.21 9.03
C ALA A 27 -3.60 9.01 7.76
N GLN A 28 -2.87 8.71 6.68
CA GLN A 28 -3.11 9.28 5.36
C GLN A 28 -4.41 8.70 4.80
N THR A 29 -5.46 9.52 4.76
CA THR A 29 -6.70 9.21 4.04
C THR A 29 -6.54 9.68 2.61
N VAL A 30 -6.65 8.78 1.63
CA VAL A 30 -6.67 9.14 0.19
C VAL A 30 -8.14 9.42 -0.18
N PRO A 31 -8.52 10.67 -0.53
CA PRO A 31 -9.90 10.97 -0.90
C PRO A 31 -10.15 10.50 -2.33
N THR A 32 -10.86 9.38 -2.48
CA THR A 32 -11.49 9.00 -3.75
C THR A 32 -12.67 9.96 -3.99
N ALA A 33 -12.93 10.37 -5.23
CA ALA A 33 -13.84 11.45 -5.63
C ALA A 33 -15.34 11.30 -5.23
N THR A 34 -15.67 10.38 -4.33
CA THR A 34 -16.99 10.15 -3.73
C THR A 34 -16.99 10.17 -2.20
N GLY A 35 -15.90 10.59 -1.55
CA GLY A 35 -15.85 10.72 -0.10
C GLY A 35 -15.76 9.38 0.63
N SER A 36 -15.09 8.39 0.05
CA SER A 36 -14.73 7.15 0.75
C SER A 36 -13.24 7.06 1.02
N VAL A 37 -12.90 6.43 2.14
CA VAL A 37 -11.53 6.11 2.57
C VAL A 37 -11.37 4.58 2.56
N TYR A 38 -10.23 4.08 2.16
CA TYR A 38 -9.89 2.66 2.26
C TYR A 38 -9.02 2.41 3.48
N VAL A 39 -9.34 1.37 4.25
CA VAL A 39 -8.67 1.03 5.51
C VAL A 39 -8.33 -0.45 5.49
N ILE A 40 -7.07 -0.76 5.80
CA ILE A 40 -6.60 -2.13 6.02
C ILE A 40 -6.53 -2.39 7.53
N ASP A 41 -7.04 -3.54 7.95
CA ASP A 41 -6.92 -4.04 9.32
C ASP A 41 -6.27 -5.42 9.24
N SER A 42 -5.03 -5.54 9.71
CA SER A 42 -4.25 -6.77 9.63
C SER A 42 -4.75 -7.88 10.55
N GLY A 43 -5.53 -7.56 11.60
CA GLY A 43 -6.09 -8.55 12.52
C GLY A 43 -7.50 -9.02 12.16
N ALA A 44 -8.10 -8.45 11.12
CA ALA A 44 -9.45 -8.77 10.66
C ALA A 44 -9.44 -9.94 9.64
N GLY A 45 -10.62 -10.25 9.07
CA GLY A 45 -10.78 -11.27 8.05
C GLY A 45 -10.72 -12.71 8.59
N THR A 46 -10.84 -13.66 7.68
CA THR A 46 -10.77 -15.09 7.97
C THR A 46 -9.37 -15.45 8.48
N ASP A 47 -9.31 -16.21 9.57
CA ASP A 47 -8.06 -16.60 10.26
C ASP A 47 -7.14 -15.43 10.67
N ALA A 48 -7.68 -14.23 10.84
CA ALA A 48 -6.93 -13.01 11.17
C ALA A 48 -5.80 -12.68 10.18
N ARG A 49 -6.03 -12.95 8.88
CA ARG A 49 -5.09 -12.68 7.78
C ARG A 49 -5.21 -11.27 7.20
N GLY A 50 -6.13 -10.49 7.74
CA GLY A 50 -6.40 -9.12 7.38
C GLY A 50 -7.62 -8.94 6.48
N ALA A 51 -8.20 -7.74 6.53
CA ALA A 51 -9.30 -7.35 5.66
C ALA A 51 -9.19 -5.89 5.22
N LEU A 52 -9.59 -5.64 3.98
CA LEU A 52 -9.69 -4.32 3.37
C LEU A 52 -11.13 -3.83 3.39
N PHE A 53 -11.34 -2.65 3.96
CA PHE A 53 -12.64 -2.01 4.05
C PHE A 53 -12.68 -0.71 3.26
N GLN A 54 -13.82 -0.43 2.66
CA GLN A 54 -14.21 0.92 2.28
C GLN A 54 -15.00 1.54 3.43
N VAL A 55 -14.70 2.78 3.75
CA VAL A 55 -15.39 3.58 4.77
C VAL A 55 -15.98 4.79 4.11
N GLU A 56 -17.30 4.94 4.16
CA GLU A 56 -17.97 6.16 3.73
C GLU A 56 -17.62 7.29 4.71
N ALA A 57 -16.97 8.36 4.25
CA ALA A 57 -16.49 9.42 5.14
C ALA A 57 -17.63 10.25 5.75
N ALA A 58 -18.78 10.31 5.08
CA ALA A 58 -19.95 11.06 5.56
C ALA A 58 -20.64 10.35 6.75
N SER A 59 -20.71 9.02 6.73
CA SER A 59 -21.50 8.23 7.69
C SER A 59 -20.65 7.35 8.60
N GLY A 60 -19.41 7.06 8.21
CA GLY A 60 -18.54 6.06 8.85
C GLY A 60 -18.94 4.61 8.58
N VAL A 61 -19.93 4.36 7.73
CA VAL A 61 -20.35 2.99 7.35
C VAL A 61 -19.19 2.28 6.66
N ARG A 62 -18.94 1.04 7.08
CA ARG A 62 -17.86 0.20 6.58
C ARG A 62 -18.42 -0.91 5.71
N THR A 63 -17.79 -1.12 4.57
CA THR A 63 -18.08 -2.23 3.66
C THR A 63 -16.82 -3.04 3.48
N LEU A 64 -16.90 -4.35 3.68
CA LEU A 64 -15.81 -5.27 3.37
C LEU A 64 -15.61 -5.30 1.86
N ILE A 65 -14.39 -4.98 1.42
CA ILE A 65 -13.99 -5.07 0.01
C ILE A 65 -13.30 -6.39 -0.23
N SER A 66 -12.34 -6.78 0.62
CA SER A 66 -11.56 -8.00 0.42
C SER A 66 -11.16 -8.60 1.77
N ASP A 67 -11.35 -9.91 1.93
CA ASP A 67 -10.89 -10.72 3.05
C ASP A 67 -9.64 -11.49 2.63
N PHE A 68 -8.49 -11.16 3.21
CA PHE A 68 -7.20 -11.76 2.83
C PHE A 68 -7.04 -13.20 3.31
N GLY A 69 -7.99 -13.72 4.10
CA GLY A 69 -8.13 -15.14 4.43
C GLY A 69 -9.05 -15.93 3.50
N ASP A 70 -9.78 -15.27 2.59
CA ASP A 70 -10.69 -15.95 1.65
C ASP A 70 -10.00 -16.32 0.34
N LEU A 71 -9.71 -17.61 0.15
CA LEU A 71 -9.10 -18.15 -1.08
C LEU A 71 -9.94 -17.92 -2.35
N SER A 72 -11.26 -17.75 -2.23
CA SER A 72 -12.12 -17.52 -3.40
C SER A 72 -11.90 -16.13 -4.01
N GLN A 73 -11.39 -15.19 -3.23
CA GLN A 73 -11.05 -13.84 -3.66
C GLN A 73 -9.63 -13.71 -4.22
N GLY A 74 -8.82 -14.77 -4.18
CA GLY A 74 -7.47 -14.79 -4.72
C GLY A 74 -6.44 -15.32 -3.73
N ARG A 75 -5.15 -15.09 -4.02
CA ARG A 75 -4.05 -15.52 -3.14
C ARG A 75 -4.26 -14.92 -1.74
N LEU A 76 -3.98 -15.74 -0.72
CA LEU A 76 -4.09 -15.32 0.68
C LEU A 76 -3.03 -14.26 1.01
N GLY A 77 -3.41 -13.34 1.88
CA GLY A 77 -2.47 -12.50 2.60
C GLY A 77 -2.05 -13.13 3.92
N MET A 78 -1.23 -12.38 4.65
CA MET A 78 -0.78 -12.75 5.98
C MET A 78 -0.76 -11.54 6.91
N ASN A 79 -0.18 -10.43 6.48
CA ASN A 79 -0.01 -9.22 7.29
C ASN A 79 -0.10 -7.97 6.39
N PRO A 80 -1.29 -7.64 5.87
CA PRO A 80 -1.47 -6.47 5.03
C PRO A 80 -1.42 -5.18 5.87
N VAL A 81 -0.54 -4.25 5.51
CA VAL A 81 -0.20 -3.09 6.36
C VAL A 81 -0.45 -1.73 5.73
N SER A 82 -0.54 -1.65 4.40
CA SER A 82 -0.73 -0.38 3.69
C SER A 82 -1.67 -0.57 2.51
N VAL A 83 -2.52 0.43 2.25
CA VAL A 83 -3.36 0.50 1.06
C VAL A 83 -3.29 1.88 0.42
N ILE A 84 -3.19 1.92 -0.91
CA ILE A 84 -3.29 3.14 -1.71
C ILE A 84 -4.25 2.92 -2.89
N VAL A 85 -4.80 4.02 -3.42
CA VAL A 85 -5.60 4.02 -4.64
C VAL A 85 -4.69 4.44 -5.80
N SER A 86 -4.57 3.60 -6.82
CA SER A 86 -3.85 3.93 -8.05
C SER A 86 -4.63 4.94 -8.91
N PRO A 87 -3.98 5.61 -9.88
CA PRO A 87 -4.68 6.57 -10.74
C PRO A 87 -5.79 5.97 -11.61
N ASN A 88 -5.74 4.66 -11.88
CA ASN A 88 -6.79 3.93 -12.58
C ASN A 88 -7.87 3.36 -11.63
N GLY A 89 -7.86 3.71 -10.35
CA GLY A 89 -8.89 3.34 -9.37
C GLY A 89 -8.75 1.94 -8.78
N GLN A 90 -7.63 1.25 -9.04
CA GLN A 90 -7.34 -0.03 -8.41
C GLN A 90 -6.76 0.21 -7.01
N LEU A 91 -6.98 -0.73 -6.09
CA LEU A 91 -6.41 -0.65 -4.75
C LEU A 91 -5.13 -1.46 -4.74
N LEU A 92 -4.04 -0.85 -4.25
CA LEU A 92 -2.76 -1.54 -4.10
C LEU A 92 -2.52 -1.74 -2.62
N VAL A 93 -2.30 -2.99 -2.22
CA VAL A 93 -2.07 -3.38 -0.83
C VAL A 93 -0.68 -3.95 -0.69
N ALA A 94 0.10 -3.40 0.23
CA ALA A 94 1.35 -4.04 0.65
C ALA A 94 1.06 -4.98 1.82
N ASP A 95 1.60 -6.19 1.72
CA ASP A 95 1.52 -7.24 2.72
C ASP A 95 2.93 -7.69 3.05
N LEU A 96 3.32 -7.56 4.32
CA LEU A 96 4.69 -7.77 4.79
C LEU A 96 5.09 -9.23 4.75
N ASP A 97 4.16 -10.13 5.06
CA ASP A 97 4.43 -11.54 5.23
C ASP A 97 3.80 -12.36 4.09
N ALA A 98 3.52 -11.71 2.95
CA ALA A 98 3.10 -12.38 1.73
C ALA A 98 4.30 -12.70 0.82
N GLY A 99 4.02 -13.29 -0.35
CA GLY A 99 5.06 -13.66 -1.32
C GLY A 99 5.78 -14.96 -0.97
N ALA A 100 6.86 -15.25 -1.69
CA ALA A 100 7.72 -16.38 -1.40
C ALA A 100 8.65 -16.05 -0.21
N ASP A 101 8.85 -17.03 0.67
CA ASP A 101 9.68 -16.91 1.88
C ASP A 101 9.30 -15.75 2.83
N PHE A 102 8.05 -15.27 2.77
CA PHE A 102 7.52 -14.20 3.62
C PHE A 102 8.30 -12.88 3.50
N ARG A 103 8.81 -12.56 2.30
CA ARG A 103 9.57 -11.31 2.02
C ARG A 103 8.70 -10.12 1.60
N GLY A 104 7.39 -10.30 1.69
CA GLY A 104 6.41 -9.30 1.32
C GLY A 104 6.01 -9.31 -0.15
N ALA A 105 4.83 -8.77 -0.39
CA ALA A 105 4.23 -8.66 -1.71
C ALA A 105 3.35 -7.41 -1.84
N ILE A 106 3.10 -7.02 -3.08
CA ILE A 106 2.06 -6.07 -3.44
C ILE A 106 0.94 -6.83 -4.12
N PHE A 107 -0.26 -6.69 -3.57
CA PHE A 107 -1.50 -7.12 -4.20
C PHE A 107 -2.18 -5.95 -4.89
N GLU A 108 -2.77 -6.21 -6.04
CA GLU A 108 -3.79 -5.37 -6.63
C GLU A 108 -5.16 -5.94 -6.28
N VAL A 109 -6.09 -5.08 -5.86
CA VAL A 109 -7.42 -5.45 -5.41
C VAL A 109 -8.46 -4.67 -6.20
N ASP A 110 -9.37 -5.39 -6.84
CA ASP A 110 -10.52 -4.83 -7.51
C ASP A 110 -11.56 -4.37 -6.47
N ALA A 111 -11.79 -3.06 -6.39
CA ALA A 111 -12.70 -2.48 -5.40
C ALA A 111 -14.17 -2.88 -5.60
N THR A 112 -14.55 -3.41 -6.77
CA THR A 112 -15.94 -3.75 -7.11
C THR A 112 -16.31 -5.17 -6.69
N ASN A 113 -15.36 -6.10 -6.75
CA ASN A 113 -15.61 -7.53 -6.51
C ASN A 113 -14.66 -8.15 -5.48
N GLY A 114 -13.70 -7.38 -4.95
CA GLY A 114 -12.80 -7.82 -3.90
C GLY A 114 -11.67 -8.75 -4.35
N ARG A 115 -11.58 -9.05 -5.65
CA ARG A 115 -10.61 -10.00 -6.17
C ARG A 115 -9.19 -9.42 -6.10
N ARG A 116 -8.27 -10.24 -5.59
CA ARG A 116 -6.85 -9.95 -5.44
C ARG A 116 -6.03 -10.62 -6.54
N THR A 117 -5.08 -9.88 -7.09
CA THR A 117 -4.02 -10.38 -7.96
C THR A 117 -2.66 -10.03 -7.37
N LEU A 118 -1.70 -10.94 -7.47
CA LEU A 118 -0.33 -10.66 -7.06
C LEU A 118 0.33 -9.77 -8.13
N LEU A 119 0.67 -8.53 -7.75
CA LEU A 119 1.31 -7.57 -8.63
C LEU A 119 2.83 -7.72 -8.60
N SER A 120 3.42 -7.78 -7.40
CA SER A 120 4.86 -7.94 -7.20
C SER A 120 5.15 -8.79 -5.97
N ASP A 121 6.20 -9.60 -6.05
CA ASP A 121 6.73 -10.41 -4.96
C ASP A 121 8.18 -9.95 -4.72
N PHE A 122 8.51 -9.56 -3.50
CA PHE A 122 9.84 -9.02 -3.19
C PHE A 122 10.93 -10.11 -3.08
N ASN A 123 10.57 -11.38 -3.24
CA ASN A 123 11.53 -12.46 -3.49
C ASN A 123 11.76 -12.74 -4.99
N ASP A 124 11.04 -12.06 -5.89
CA ASP A 124 11.15 -12.26 -7.34
C ASP A 124 12.10 -11.22 -7.96
N SER A 125 13.37 -11.59 -8.11
CA SER A 125 14.39 -10.73 -8.74
C SER A 125 14.09 -10.33 -10.20
N SER A 126 13.13 -10.97 -10.87
CA SER A 126 12.67 -10.56 -12.20
C SER A 126 11.74 -9.33 -12.16
N LYS A 127 11.20 -9.01 -10.98
CA LYS A 127 10.27 -7.89 -10.74
C LYS A 127 10.95 -6.65 -10.17
N GLY A 128 12.20 -6.77 -9.73
CA GLY A 128 12.97 -5.67 -9.18
C GLY A 128 14.04 -6.17 -8.21
N PRO A 129 14.67 -5.26 -7.45
CA PRO A 129 15.51 -5.64 -6.33
C PRO A 129 14.73 -6.52 -5.36
N LEU A 130 15.43 -7.51 -4.79
CA LEU A 130 14.88 -8.28 -3.68
C LEU A 130 14.66 -7.36 -2.48
N GLY A 131 13.61 -7.66 -1.71
CA GLY A 131 13.25 -6.97 -0.49
C GLY A 131 12.92 -7.93 0.65
N GLU A 132 12.49 -7.36 1.77
CA GLU A 132 12.07 -8.12 2.94
C GLU A 132 10.81 -7.54 3.60
N ASP A 133 10.72 -6.22 3.78
CA ASP A 133 9.64 -5.59 4.57
C ASP A 133 9.03 -4.35 3.88
N PRO A 134 8.23 -4.51 2.79
CA PRO A 134 7.57 -3.40 2.13
C PRO A 134 6.45 -2.80 3.01
N VAL A 135 6.74 -1.77 3.80
CA VAL A 135 5.80 -1.21 4.78
C VAL A 135 4.85 -0.14 4.25
N ASN A 136 5.29 0.64 3.27
CA ASN A 136 4.52 1.77 2.76
C ASN A 136 4.58 1.83 1.25
N LEU A 137 3.44 2.16 0.65
CA LEU A 137 3.34 2.47 -0.77
C LEU A 137 2.99 3.95 -0.94
N ILE A 138 3.70 4.62 -1.84
CA ILE A 138 3.32 5.95 -2.31
C ILE A 138 3.35 5.97 -3.84
N LEU A 139 2.65 6.93 -4.43
CA LEU A 139 2.71 7.18 -5.86
C LEU A 139 3.56 8.42 -6.14
N ASP A 140 4.44 8.33 -7.14
CA ASP A 140 5.08 9.52 -7.69
C ASP A 140 4.11 10.33 -8.58
N ALA A 141 4.54 11.52 -9.00
CA ALA A 141 3.73 12.39 -9.86
C ALA A 141 3.38 11.79 -11.23
N ASN A 142 4.02 10.70 -11.63
CA ASN A 142 3.77 9.96 -12.86
C ASN A 142 2.96 8.67 -12.63
N GLY A 143 2.49 8.44 -11.40
CA GLY A 143 1.73 7.24 -11.03
C GLY A 143 2.59 5.98 -10.84
N ARG A 144 3.92 6.11 -10.69
CA ARG A 144 4.78 4.98 -10.33
C ARG A 144 4.65 4.66 -8.85
N ILE A 145 4.60 3.37 -8.53
CA ILE A 145 4.58 2.87 -7.16
C ILE A 145 6.00 2.93 -6.60
N LEU A 146 6.15 3.61 -5.47
CA LEU A 146 7.35 3.58 -4.66
C LEU A 146 7.01 2.79 -3.40
N ALA A 147 7.75 1.70 -3.17
CA ALA A 147 7.64 0.93 -1.94
C ALA A 147 8.80 1.28 -1.01
N ALA A 148 8.49 1.60 0.25
CA ALA A 148 9.48 1.71 1.29
C ALA A 148 9.70 0.32 1.89
N ASP A 149 10.92 -0.19 1.76
CA ASP A 149 11.35 -1.43 2.40
C ASP A 149 12.18 -1.08 3.65
N LEU A 150 11.75 -1.55 4.83
CA LEU A 150 12.45 -1.26 6.08
C LEU A 150 13.82 -1.93 6.15
N ASN A 151 14.00 -3.09 5.52
CA ASN A 151 15.25 -3.87 5.56
C ASN A 151 15.91 -4.02 4.18
N GLY A 152 15.25 -3.56 3.12
CA GLY A 152 15.75 -3.55 1.74
C GLY A 152 16.87 -2.54 1.55
N GLY A 153 18.06 -2.85 2.05
CA GLY A 153 19.23 -1.96 1.99
C GLY A 153 20.59 -2.63 2.00
N THR A 154 20.70 -3.95 2.16
CA THR A 154 22.01 -4.63 2.20
C THR A 154 22.26 -5.44 0.94
N GLY A 155 22.52 -4.73 -0.16
CA GLY A 155 23.21 -5.26 -1.33
C GLY A 155 24.68 -4.83 -1.32
#